data_AF-A0A9E0PSI8-F1
#
_entry.id   AF-A0A9E0PSI8-F1
#
_cell.length_a   1.000
_cell.length_b   1.000
_cell.length_c   1.000
_cell.angle_alpha   90.00
_cell.angle_beta   90.00
_cell.angle_gamma   90.00
#
_symmetry.space_group_name_H-M   'P 1'
#
loop_
_entity.id
_entity.type
_entity.pdbx_description
1 polymer ?
#
loop_
_entity_poly.entity_id
_entity_poly.type
_entity_poly.pdbx_seq_one_letter_code
_entity_poly.pdbx_strand_id
1 'polypeptide(L)'
;MLDISQATSFLQSLGVKGSTASKAAEQAAGSGFGANPVDFLKQLQNSLEQLSSATAATENQTVDSDPEAMLTSSVYKSTQETFAPDQSASSENLPFKNLDEFRVWEKGLGSTFSPDYQAPDYLQMMGLARIGGDQEAFGRYTFFKNNPQFAADYEAIHSGALSTFPTDGSTLIKSDLSSMPEETASYYKENPAALRMAEGFSMDPTLYKMQLDGKLDIPYGTNTTEWLAQNQWTSDGVVSNNNRLTLAQAEYRGLDGNGADTYRLAKNDPVTGLMVDLDGKTYDPLTGQLSA
;
A
#
# COMPACT_ATOMS: atom_id res chain seq x y z
N MET A 1 0.80 4.99 24.70
CA MET A 1 2.22 4.64 24.52
C MET A 1 2.29 3.89 23.20
N LEU A 2 2.92 4.47 22.18
CA LEU A 2 3.10 3.77 20.90
C LEU A 2 4.12 2.65 21.12
N ASP A 3 3.72 1.42 20.81
CA ASP A 3 4.53 0.23 20.99
C ASP A 3 5.60 0.16 19.88
N ILE A 4 6.86 -0.04 20.25
CA ILE A 4 8.01 -0.15 19.33
C ILE A 4 7.74 -1.23 18.28
N SER A 5 7.03 -2.30 18.64
CA SER A 5 6.63 -3.36 17.73
C SER A 5 5.64 -2.90 16.66
N GLN A 6 4.70 -2.01 17.00
CA GLN A 6 3.73 -1.44 16.05
C GLN A 6 4.41 -0.45 15.09
N ALA A 7 5.30 0.40 15.60
CA ALA A 7 6.08 1.32 14.76
C ALA A 7 7.05 0.56 13.83
N THR A 8 7.69 -0.50 14.32
CA THR A 8 8.55 -1.38 13.51
C THR A 8 7.74 -2.07 12.41
N SER A 9 6.57 -2.62 12.74
CA SER A 9 5.70 -3.30 11.77
C SER A 9 5.18 -2.34 10.71
N PHE A 10 4.83 -1.11 11.10
CA PHE A 10 4.44 -0.05 10.17
C PHE A 10 5.59 0.31 9.22
N LEU A 11 6.81 0.52 9.73
CA LEU A 11 7.96 0.83 8.87
C LEU A 11 8.32 -0.32 7.92
N GLN A 12 8.21 -1.57 8.38
CA GLN A 12 8.37 -2.73 7.51
C GLN A 12 7.27 -2.81 6.45
N SER A 13 6.04 -2.43 6.79
CA SER A 13 4.93 -2.33 5.82
C SER A 13 5.17 -1.23 4.76
N LEU A 14 6.00 -0.24 5.06
CA LEU A 14 6.44 0.80 4.13
C LEU A 14 7.72 0.41 3.35
N GLY A 15 8.18 -0.85 3.46
CA GLY A 15 9.34 -1.35 2.74
C GLY A 15 10.69 -1.07 3.41
N VAL A 16 10.71 -0.53 4.64
CA VAL A 16 11.95 -0.32 5.38
C VAL A 16 12.51 -1.66 5.86
N LYS A 17 13.79 -1.94 5.55
CA LYS A 17 14.49 -3.17 6.00
C LYS A 17 14.33 -3.35 7.51
N GLY A 18 14.04 -4.57 7.95
CA GLY A 18 13.62 -4.85 9.33
C GLY A 18 14.58 -4.37 10.42
N SER A 19 15.90 -4.46 10.19
CA SER A 19 16.91 -3.94 11.11
C SER A 19 16.95 -2.41 11.20
N THR A 20 16.67 -1.72 10.09
CA THR A 20 16.54 -0.26 10.04
C THR A 20 15.23 0.20 10.67
N ALA A 21 14.14 -0.53 10.43
CA ALA A 21 12.83 -0.27 11.01
C ALA A 21 12.85 -0.39 12.55
N SER A 22 13.46 -1.45 13.08
CA SER A 22 13.60 -1.63 14.54
C SER A 22 14.47 -0.55 15.17
N LYS A 23 15.60 -0.19 14.55
CA LYS A 23 16.47 0.89 15.06
C LYS A 23 15.79 2.26 15.01
N ALA A 24 15.06 2.57 13.95
CA ALA A 24 14.31 3.82 13.83
C ALA A 24 13.19 3.90 14.87
N ALA A 25 12.47 2.80 15.11
CA ALA A 25 11.43 2.72 16.12
C ALA A 25 11.99 2.83 17.56
N GLU A 26 13.13 2.20 17.84
CA GLU A 26 13.83 2.29 19.13
C GLU A 26 14.35 3.72 19.40
N GLN A 27 14.95 4.37 18.40
CA GLN A 27 15.42 5.76 18.51
C GLN A 27 14.27 6.75 18.74
N ALA A 28 13.15 6.57 18.03
CA ALA A 28 11.95 7.40 18.19
C ALA A 28 11.21 7.15 19.51
N ALA A 29 11.39 5.99 20.15
CA ALA A 29 10.83 5.68 21.47
C ALA A 29 11.73 6.13 22.63
N GLY A 30 13.06 6.10 22.45
CA GLY A 30 14.04 6.51 23.47
C GLY A 30 14.15 8.02 23.72
N SER A 31 13.52 8.84 22.89
CA SER A 31 13.57 10.31 22.93
C SER A 31 12.54 10.97 23.87
N GLY A 32 11.71 10.18 24.57
CA GLY A 32 11.03 10.64 25.79
C GLY A 32 9.80 11.54 25.63
N PHE A 33 8.99 11.41 24.58
CA PHE A 33 7.77 12.21 24.42
C PHE A 33 6.48 11.39 24.42
N GLY A 34 5.68 11.59 25.47
CA GLY A 34 4.43 10.86 25.72
C GLY A 34 3.13 11.55 25.27
N ALA A 35 3.14 12.52 24.34
CA ALA A 35 1.91 13.29 24.08
C ALA A 35 1.58 13.67 22.62
N ASN A 36 2.50 13.65 21.66
CA ASN A 36 2.19 14.11 20.29
C ASN A 36 2.63 13.11 19.21
N PRO A 37 1.69 12.44 18.52
CA PRO A 37 2.00 11.48 17.47
C PRO A 37 2.64 12.12 16.22
N VAL A 38 2.44 13.43 15.99
CA VAL A 38 3.07 14.15 14.86
C VAL A 38 4.57 14.34 15.12
N ASP A 39 4.97 14.61 16.35
CA ASP A 39 6.38 14.77 16.72
C ASP A 39 7.11 13.42 16.68
N PHE A 40 6.40 12.33 17.02
CA PHE A 40 6.90 10.97 16.83
C PHE A 40 7.13 10.65 15.35
N LEU A 41 6.18 10.98 14.46
CA LEU A 41 6.33 10.74 13.02
C LEU A 41 7.49 11.55 12.41
N LYS A 42 7.65 12.81 12.83
CA LYS A 42 8.80 13.64 12.44
C LYS A 42 10.12 13.03 12.89
N GLN A 43 10.19 12.51 14.12
CA GLN A 43 11.40 11.85 14.60
C GLN A 43 11.65 10.51 13.91
N LEU A 44 10.61 9.74 13.62
CA LEU A 44 10.72 8.49 12.87
C LEU A 44 11.28 8.76 11.46
N GLN A 45 10.77 9.80 10.80
CA GLN A 45 11.29 10.27 9.52
C GLN A 45 12.76 10.70 9.63
N ASN A 46 13.10 11.54 10.61
CA ASN A 46 14.49 11.99 10.83
C ASN A 46 15.44 10.80 11.13
N SER A 47 15.00 9.82 11.92
CA SER A 47 15.78 8.61 12.21
C SER A 47 15.98 7.74 10.97
N LEU A 48 14.97 7.64 10.10
CA LEU A 48 15.11 6.94 8.82
C LEU A 48 16.08 7.66 7.88
N GLU A 49 16.04 8.99 7.83
CA GLU A 49 16.98 9.82 7.07
C GLU A 49 18.41 9.68 7.59
N GLN A 50 18.62 9.68 8.92
CA GLN A 50 19.93 9.47 9.52
C GLN A 50 20.47 8.06 9.26
N LEU A 51 19.63 7.03 9.37
CA LEU A 51 20.05 5.63 9.17
C LEU A 51 20.28 5.29 7.70
N SER A 52 19.53 5.89 6.78
CA SER A 52 19.79 5.79 5.34
C SER A 52 21.07 6.53 4.93
N SER A 53 21.30 7.72 5.49
CA SER A 53 22.54 8.48 5.28
C SER A 53 23.77 7.81 5.89
N ALA A 54 23.65 7.17 7.05
CA ALA A 54 24.73 6.43 7.69
C ALA A 54 25.14 5.16 6.90
N THR A 55 24.23 4.60 6.10
CA THR A 55 24.54 3.46 5.20
C THR A 55 25.32 3.93 3.96
N ALA A 56 25.13 5.19 3.52
CA ALA A 56 25.89 5.79 2.43
C ALA A 56 27.29 6.28 2.85
N ALA A 57 27.51 6.55 4.14
CA ALA A 57 28.76 7.18 4.63
C ALA A 57 29.97 6.24 4.79
N THR A 58 29.89 4.97 4.38
CA THR A 58 31.08 4.07 4.38
C THR A 58 31.87 4.13 3.06
N GLU A 59 31.38 4.84 2.05
CA GLU A 59 32.13 5.07 0.81
C GLU A 59 32.11 6.58 0.48
N ASN A 60 33.30 7.18 0.58
CA ASN A 60 33.69 8.54 0.20
C ASN A 60 33.30 9.72 1.10
N GLN A 61 34.28 10.12 1.90
CA GLN A 61 34.48 11.53 2.27
C GLN A 61 34.72 12.37 1.01
N THR A 62 33.90 13.42 0.80
CA THR A 62 34.37 14.82 0.64
C THR A 62 33.18 15.78 0.70
N VAL A 63 33.44 16.93 1.32
CA VAL A 63 32.52 18.04 1.63
C VAL A 63 32.17 18.82 0.36
N ASP A 64 30.88 19.10 0.12
CA ASP A 64 30.43 20.46 -0.19
C ASP A 64 28.94 20.64 0.14
N SER A 65 28.57 21.85 0.56
CA SER A 65 27.23 22.22 1.02
C SER A 65 26.44 22.84 -0.13
N ASP A 66 25.36 22.20 -0.57
CA ASP A 66 24.40 22.80 -1.52
C ASP A 66 22.96 22.38 -1.16
N PRO A 67 21.96 23.30 -1.05
CA PRO A 67 20.61 22.97 -0.60
C PRO A 67 19.71 22.26 -1.63
N GLU A 68 20.24 21.79 -2.77
CA GLU A 68 19.46 21.15 -3.83
C GLU A 68 19.38 19.61 -3.76
N ALA A 69 19.85 18.99 -2.68
CA ALA A 69 19.71 17.54 -2.48
C ALA A 69 18.44 17.17 -1.69
N MET A 70 17.27 17.65 -2.12
CA MET A 70 15.97 17.11 -1.71
C MET A 70 15.27 16.53 -2.94
N LEU A 71 14.87 15.26 -2.84
CA LEU A 71 14.03 14.54 -3.79
C LEU A 71 14.71 14.14 -5.11
N THR A 72 15.70 13.25 -5.05
CA THR A 72 15.84 12.26 -6.13
C THR A 72 14.87 11.11 -5.85
N SER A 73 13.58 11.37 -6.10
CA SER A 73 12.69 10.30 -6.50
C SER A 73 13.37 9.58 -7.67
N SER A 74 13.43 8.25 -7.63
CA SER A 74 13.67 7.52 -8.87
C SER A 74 12.57 7.94 -9.82
N VAL A 75 12.95 8.74 -10.82
CA VAL A 75 12.15 9.06 -12.01
C VAL A 75 11.44 7.78 -12.41
N TYR A 76 10.10 7.84 -12.49
CA TYR A 76 9.27 6.76 -12.98
C TYR A 76 9.88 6.22 -14.28
N LYS A 77 10.55 5.08 -14.19
CA LYS A 77 10.93 4.29 -15.35
C LYS A 77 9.82 3.29 -15.54
N SER A 78 8.77 3.74 -16.24
CA SER A 78 7.83 2.81 -16.89
C SER A 78 8.64 1.94 -17.84
N THR A 79 8.99 0.75 -17.40
CA THR A 79 9.50 -0.31 -18.30
C THR A 79 8.68 -1.58 -18.19
N GLN A 80 7.57 -1.57 -17.48
CA GLN A 80 6.65 -2.69 -17.42
C GLN A 80 5.27 -2.20 -17.83
N GLU A 81 4.73 -2.85 -18.87
CA GLU A 81 3.46 -2.54 -19.51
C GLU A 81 2.39 -2.21 -18.48
N THR A 82 1.60 -1.17 -18.79
CA THR A 82 0.31 -0.91 -18.15
C THR A 82 -0.37 -2.23 -17.85
N PHE A 83 -0.54 -2.53 -16.56
CA PHE A 83 -1.24 -3.73 -16.13
C PHE A 83 -2.69 -3.60 -16.60
N ALA A 84 -3.00 -4.20 -17.74
CA ALA A 84 -4.36 -4.46 -18.14
C ALA A 84 -4.75 -5.79 -17.49
N PRO A 85 -5.86 -5.86 -16.72
CA PRO A 85 -6.35 -7.13 -16.23
C PRO A 85 -6.61 -8.03 -17.43
N ASP A 86 -5.85 -9.12 -17.57
CA ASP A 86 -6.14 -10.13 -18.57
C ASP A 86 -7.41 -10.87 -18.15
N GLN A 87 -8.55 -10.38 -18.62
CA GLN A 87 -9.86 -11.00 -18.41
C GLN A 87 -9.96 -12.41 -19.01
N SER A 88 -8.97 -12.84 -19.81
CA SER A 88 -8.87 -14.18 -20.38
C SER A 88 -8.00 -15.14 -19.58
N ALA A 89 -7.38 -14.70 -18.48
CA ALA A 89 -6.62 -15.57 -17.58
C ALA A 89 -7.56 -16.61 -16.95
N SER A 90 -7.56 -17.81 -17.52
CA SER A 90 -8.43 -18.91 -17.11
C SER A 90 -7.98 -19.50 -15.78
N SER A 91 -8.93 -19.75 -14.89
CA SER A 91 -8.73 -20.55 -13.66
C SER A 91 -8.17 -21.96 -13.91
N GLU A 92 -8.17 -22.43 -15.18
CA GLU A 92 -7.54 -23.68 -15.60
C GLU A 92 -6.01 -23.70 -15.45
N ASN A 93 -5.36 -22.53 -15.35
CA ASN A 93 -3.90 -22.42 -15.20
C ASN A 93 -3.42 -22.37 -13.74
N LEU A 94 -4.33 -22.52 -12.77
CA LEU A 94 -3.95 -22.54 -11.36
C LEU A 94 -3.34 -23.89 -10.96
N PRO A 95 -2.31 -23.90 -10.09
CA PRO A 95 -1.71 -25.13 -9.58
C PRO A 95 -2.58 -25.87 -8.54
N PHE A 96 -3.77 -25.34 -8.23
CA PHE A 96 -4.73 -25.89 -7.26
C PHE A 96 -6.17 -25.68 -7.75
N LYS A 97 -7.09 -26.58 -7.35
CA LYS A 97 -8.52 -26.52 -7.73
C LYS A 97 -9.45 -26.19 -6.58
N ASN A 98 -8.97 -26.32 -5.34
CA ASN A 98 -9.75 -26.09 -4.12
C ASN A 98 -8.83 -25.62 -2.99
N LEU A 99 -9.42 -25.22 -1.86
CA LEU A 99 -8.70 -24.66 -0.71
C LEU A 99 -7.68 -25.64 -0.10
N ASP A 100 -7.96 -26.94 -0.08
CA ASP A 100 -7.06 -27.92 0.50
C ASP A 100 -5.83 -28.15 -0.39
N GLU A 101 -6.03 -28.22 -1.71
CA GLU A 101 -4.93 -28.23 -2.69
C GLU A 101 -4.11 -26.94 -2.62
N PHE A 102 -4.77 -25.78 -2.46
CA PHE A 102 -4.09 -24.49 -2.28
C PHE A 102 -3.18 -24.50 -1.05
N ARG A 103 -3.67 -25.00 0.10
CA ARG A 103 -2.87 -25.09 1.34
C ARG A 103 -1.64 -25.97 1.16
N VAL A 104 -1.77 -27.09 0.44
CA VAL A 104 -0.64 -28.00 0.18
C VAL A 104 0.37 -27.34 -0.76
N TRP A 105 -0.10 -26.72 -1.84
CA TRP A 105 0.73 -25.98 -2.78
C TRP A 105 1.49 -24.85 -2.08
N GLU A 106 0.79 -24.00 -1.33
CA GLU A 106 1.38 -22.85 -0.61
C GLU A 106 2.43 -23.29 0.42
N LYS A 107 2.17 -24.36 1.19
CA LYS A 107 3.14 -24.94 2.13
C LYS A 107 4.36 -25.57 1.43
N GLY A 108 4.20 -25.98 0.18
CA GLY A 108 5.26 -26.55 -0.65
C GLY A 108 6.15 -25.51 -1.33
N LEU A 109 5.79 -24.23 -1.27
CA LEU A 109 6.60 -23.16 -1.85
C LEU A 109 7.95 -23.03 -1.13
N GLY A 110 8.98 -22.70 -1.90
CA GLY A 110 10.31 -22.45 -1.36
C GLY A 110 10.35 -21.23 -0.44
N SER A 111 11.44 -21.09 0.30
CA SER A 111 11.71 -19.92 1.15
C SER A 111 12.91 -19.11 0.67
N THR A 112 13.30 -19.30 -0.59
CA THR A 112 14.46 -18.64 -1.20
C THR A 112 13.99 -17.43 -1.98
N PHE A 113 14.62 -16.28 -1.75
CA PHE A 113 14.25 -15.03 -2.39
C PHE A 113 15.49 -14.38 -3.00
N SER A 114 15.29 -13.63 -4.09
CA SER A 114 16.34 -12.80 -4.67
C SER A 114 16.88 -11.80 -3.62
N PRO A 115 18.19 -11.51 -3.61
CA PRO A 115 18.76 -10.43 -2.80
C PRO A 115 18.10 -9.06 -3.06
N ASP A 116 17.63 -8.84 -4.29
CA ASP A 116 16.98 -7.61 -4.74
C ASP A 116 15.44 -7.70 -4.68
N TYR A 117 14.90 -8.66 -3.92
CA TYR A 117 13.47 -8.85 -3.79
C TYR A 117 12.77 -7.58 -3.27
N GLN A 118 11.72 -7.19 -4.00
CA GLN A 118 10.72 -6.23 -3.56
C GLN A 118 9.35 -6.92 -3.64
N ALA A 119 8.49 -6.67 -2.66
CA ALA A 119 7.15 -7.23 -2.66
C ALA A 119 6.34 -6.60 -3.81
N PRO A 120 5.75 -7.39 -4.73
CA PRO A 120 4.87 -6.84 -5.73
C PRO A 120 3.63 -6.20 -5.11
N ASP A 121 3.09 -5.22 -5.82
CA ASP A 121 1.94 -4.44 -5.40
C ASP A 121 0.74 -5.33 -5.03
N TYR A 122 0.51 -6.44 -5.75
CA TYR A 122 -0.60 -7.35 -5.44
C TYR A 122 -0.44 -8.03 -4.07
N LEU A 123 0.79 -8.28 -3.60
CA LEU A 123 1.04 -8.78 -2.25
C LEU A 123 0.90 -7.68 -1.20
N GLN A 124 1.35 -6.46 -1.52
CA GLN A 124 1.19 -5.30 -0.65
C GLN A 124 -0.30 -4.97 -0.44
N MET A 125 -1.11 -5.02 -1.50
CA MET A 125 -2.54 -4.77 -1.49
C MET A 125 -3.30 -5.74 -0.58
N MET A 126 -2.97 -7.02 -0.63
CA MET A 126 -3.61 -8.01 0.23
C MET A 126 -3.24 -7.84 1.72
N GLY A 127 -2.39 -6.86 2.07
CA GLY A 127 -1.88 -6.69 3.43
C GLY A 127 -0.97 -7.86 3.85
N LEU A 128 -0.52 -8.67 2.88
CA LEU A 128 0.30 -9.83 3.14
C LEU A 128 1.76 -9.41 3.26
N ALA A 129 2.10 -8.85 4.42
CA ALA A 129 3.49 -8.78 4.84
C ALA A 129 3.97 -10.19 5.22
N ARG A 130 4.11 -11.11 4.25
CA ARG A 130 4.75 -12.44 4.36
C ARG A 130 4.33 -13.39 5.50
N ILE A 131 3.39 -13.02 6.37
CA ILE A 131 2.96 -13.81 7.52
C ILE A 131 1.64 -14.47 7.13
N GLY A 132 1.72 -15.42 6.21
CA GLY A 132 0.57 -16.25 5.87
C GLY A 132 0.36 -17.31 6.97
N GLY A 133 -0.76 -17.22 7.69
CA GLY A 133 -1.27 -18.30 8.51
C GLY A 133 -2.35 -19.12 7.79
N ASP A 134 -2.67 -20.31 8.30
CA ASP A 134 -3.81 -21.12 7.82
C ASP A 134 -5.14 -20.32 7.92
N GLN A 135 -5.23 -19.36 8.86
CA GLN A 135 -6.39 -18.48 9.05
C GLN A 135 -6.63 -17.50 7.90
N GLU A 136 -5.60 -17.15 7.15
CA GLU A 136 -5.68 -16.20 6.02
C GLU A 136 -5.61 -16.90 4.66
N ALA A 137 -5.41 -18.23 4.66
CA ALA A 137 -5.26 -19.03 3.44
C ALA A 137 -6.50 -18.95 2.54
N PHE A 138 -7.70 -18.82 3.12
CA PHE A 138 -8.92 -18.70 2.33
C PHE A 138 -9.02 -17.39 1.54
N GLY A 139 -8.58 -16.27 2.13
CA GLY A 139 -8.50 -14.98 1.44
C GLY A 139 -7.53 -15.02 0.26
N ARG A 140 -6.34 -15.61 0.47
CA ARG A 140 -5.33 -15.79 -0.60
C ARG A 140 -5.81 -16.72 -1.70
N TYR A 141 -6.39 -17.86 -1.33
CA TYR A 141 -7.01 -18.79 -2.28
C TYR A 141 -8.04 -18.08 -3.15
N THR A 142 -8.95 -17.33 -2.54
CA THR A 142 -10.00 -16.58 -3.26
C THR A 142 -9.39 -15.52 -4.18
N PHE A 143 -8.34 -14.83 -3.72
CA PHE A 143 -7.62 -13.87 -4.54
C PHE A 143 -6.99 -14.50 -5.78
N PHE A 144 -6.22 -15.57 -5.63
CA PHE A 144 -5.58 -16.23 -6.77
C PHE A 144 -6.59 -16.92 -7.69
N LYS A 145 -7.71 -17.43 -7.16
CA LYS A 145 -8.83 -17.91 -7.97
C LYS A 145 -9.35 -16.81 -8.91
N ASN A 146 -9.47 -15.58 -8.39
CA ASN A 146 -9.97 -14.44 -9.15
C ASN A 146 -8.91 -13.78 -10.05
N ASN A 147 -7.63 -13.98 -9.72
CA ASN A 147 -6.48 -13.35 -10.37
C ASN A 147 -5.38 -14.40 -10.63
N PRO A 148 -5.62 -15.40 -11.50
CA PRO A 148 -4.74 -16.55 -11.67
C PRO A 148 -3.36 -16.20 -12.21
N GLN A 149 -3.22 -15.06 -12.90
CA GLN A 149 -1.93 -14.55 -13.38
C GLN A 149 -0.90 -14.31 -12.26
N PHE A 150 -1.35 -14.05 -11.02
CA PHE A 150 -0.43 -13.80 -9.90
C PHE A 150 0.09 -15.09 -9.24
N ALA A 151 -0.54 -16.24 -9.46
CA ALA A 151 -0.12 -17.49 -8.80
C ALA A 151 1.26 -17.97 -9.29
N ALA A 152 1.51 -17.86 -10.60
CA ALA A 152 2.79 -18.25 -11.19
C ALA A 152 3.94 -17.34 -10.73
N ASP A 153 3.70 -16.04 -10.65
CA ASP A 153 4.66 -15.07 -10.13
C ASP A 153 4.94 -15.29 -8.64
N TYR A 154 3.89 -15.56 -7.86
CA TYR A 154 4.03 -15.92 -6.44
C TYR A 154 4.94 -17.13 -6.25
N GLU A 155 4.76 -18.19 -7.03
CA GLU A 155 5.63 -19.39 -6.99
C GLU A 155 7.08 -19.08 -7.41
N ALA A 156 7.26 -18.29 -8.47
CA ALA A 156 8.58 -17.90 -8.95
C ALA A 156 9.37 -17.10 -7.91
N ILE A 157 8.72 -16.15 -7.23
CA ILE A 157 9.30 -15.35 -6.15
C ILE A 157 9.83 -16.24 -5.01
N HIS A 158 9.08 -17.27 -4.62
CA HIS A 158 9.45 -18.22 -3.57
C HIS A 158 10.62 -19.16 -3.97
N SER A 159 11.00 -19.13 -5.25
CA SER A 159 12.13 -19.85 -5.82
C SER A 159 13.34 -18.95 -6.13
N GLY A 160 13.30 -17.68 -5.71
CA GLY A 160 14.40 -16.74 -5.87
C GLY A 160 14.31 -15.84 -7.11
N ALA A 161 13.22 -15.89 -7.87
CA ALA A 161 13.00 -14.96 -8.98
C ALA A 161 12.57 -13.57 -8.48
N LEU A 162 12.75 -12.56 -9.34
CA LEU A 162 12.12 -11.25 -9.14
C LEU A 162 10.69 -11.28 -9.69
N SER A 163 9.81 -10.47 -9.09
CA SER A 163 8.46 -10.25 -9.59
C SER A 163 8.49 -9.70 -11.02
N THR A 164 7.58 -10.19 -11.84
CA THR A 164 7.27 -9.64 -13.17
C THR A 164 6.21 -8.53 -13.11
N PHE A 165 5.52 -8.40 -11.97
CA PHE A 165 4.54 -7.35 -11.69
C PHE A 165 5.15 -6.15 -10.96
N PRO A 166 4.50 -4.96 -11.03
CA PRO A 166 4.97 -3.75 -10.35
C PRO A 166 5.22 -3.95 -8.86
N THR A 167 6.26 -3.30 -8.34
CA THR A 167 6.69 -3.34 -6.93
C THR A 167 6.78 -1.95 -6.28
N ASP A 168 6.49 -0.90 -7.05
CA ASP A 168 6.66 0.51 -6.66
C ASP A 168 5.39 1.13 -6.06
N GLY A 169 4.32 0.34 -5.95
CA GLY A 169 2.99 0.73 -5.51
C GLY A 169 2.23 1.59 -6.53
N SER A 170 2.68 1.68 -7.78
CA SER A 170 2.03 2.45 -8.84
C SER A 170 0.62 1.95 -9.14
N THR A 171 0.33 0.68 -8.85
CA THR A 171 -1.01 0.09 -9.01
C THR A 171 -1.88 0.24 -7.75
N LEU A 172 -1.31 0.74 -6.65
CA LEU A 172 -1.96 0.89 -5.34
C LEU A 172 -2.58 2.28 -5.12
N ILE A 173 -3.16 2.85 -6.18
CA ILE A 173 -3.81 4.15 -6.16
C ILE A 173 -5.30 3.98 -6.33
N LYS A 174 -6.10 4.60 -5.47
CA LYS A 174 -7.57 4.57 -5.52
C LYS A 174 -8.18 5.83 -6.12
N SER A 175 -7.48 6.95 -5.99
CA SER A 175 -7.98 8.26 -6.40
C SER A 175 -7.93 8.43 -7.91
N ASP A 176 -8.92 9.12 -8.46
CA ASP A 176 -8.98 9.43 -9.87
C ASP A 176 -8.25 10.74 -10.17
N LEU A 177 -6.99 10.64 -10.61
CA LEU A 177 -6.17 11.80 -10.97
C LEU A 177 -6.77 12.61 -12.14
N SER A 178 -7.63 12.02 -12.98
CA SER A 178 -8.25 12.74 -14.10
C SER A 178 -9.34 13.72 -13.64
N SER A 179 -9.89 13.50 -12.44
CA SER A 179 -10.89 14.37 -11.81
C SER A 179 -10.29 15.51 -10.98
N MET A 180 -8.97 15.48 -10.74
CA MET A 180 -8.25 16.47 -9.93
C MET A 180 -7.84 17.68 -10.77
N PRO A 181 -7.54 18.83 -10.13
CA PRO A 181 -6.83 19.93 -10.79
C PRO A 181 -5.51 19.46 -11.42
N GLU A 182 -5.17 19.99 -12.59
CA GLU A 182 -4.00 19.57 -13.37
C GLU A 182 -2.68 19.68 -12.60
N GLU A 183 -2.50 20.76 -11.84
CA GLU A 183 -1.32 20.97 -10.97
C GLU A 183 -1.21 19.88 -9.89
N THR A 184 -2.33 19.52 -9.27
CA THR A 184 -2.42 18.48 -8.24
C THR A 184 -2.15 17.10 -8.84
N ALA A 185 -2.78 16.78 -9.96
CA ALA A 185 -2.56 15.50 -10.66
C ALA A 185 -1.10 15.33 -11.09
N SER A 186 -0.49 16.39 -11.63
CA SER A 186 0.91 16.38 -12.05
C SER A 186 1.86 16.17 -10.88
N TYR A 187 1.62 16.87 -9.76
CA TYR A 187 2.38 16.67 -8.53
C TYR A 187 2.35 15.21 -8.06
N TYR A 188 1.18 14.56 -8.06
CA TYR A 188 1.06 13.18 -7.60
C TYR A 188 1.63 12.14 -8.56
N LYS A 189 1.70 12.42 -9.86
CA LYS A 189 2.43 11.58 -10.82
C LYS A 189 3.93 11.54 -10.52
N GLU A 190 4.50 12.66 -10.08
CA GLU A 190 5.90 12.75 -9.68
C GLU A 190 6.13 12.27 -8.23
N ASN A 191 5.08 12.30 -7.39
CA ASN A 191 5.12 12.01 -5.96
C ASN A 191 4.05 10.98 -5.55
N PRO A 192 4.06 9.75 -6.08
CA PRO A 192 3.02 8.75 -5.81
C PRO A 192 2.95 8.35 -4.33
N ALA A 193 4.06 8.44 -3.59
CA ALA A 193 4.07 8.20 -2.15
C ALA A 193 3.21 9.21 -1.38
N ALA A 194 3.19 10.47 -1.79
CA ALA A 194 2.35 11.50 -1.16
C ALA A 194 0.86 11.23 -1.41
N LEU A 195 0.51 10.71 -2.60
CA LEU A 195 -0.85 10.30 -2.90
C LEU A 195 -1.28 9.12 -2.02
N ARG A 196 -0.44 8.08 -1.93
CA ARG A 196 -0.69 6.92 -1.06
C ARG A 196 -0.81 7.30 0.42
N MET A 197 -0.05 8.30 0.87
CA MET A 197 -0.22 8.83 2.23
C MET A 197 -1.59 9.47 2.43
N ALA A 198 -2.02 10.34 1.51
CA ALA A 198 -3.35 10.95 1.59
C ALA A 198 -4.44 9.88 1.64
N GLU A 199 -4.39 8.90 0.73
CA GLU A 199 -5.34 7.78 0.68
C GLU A 199 -5.29 6.90 1.93
N GLY A 200 -4.09 6.59 2.42
CA GLY A 200 -3.87 5.75 3.60
C GLY A 200 -4.41 6.38 4.89
N PHE A 201 -4.34 7.70 5.01
CA PHE A 201 -4.99 8.43 6.11
C PHE A 201 -6.45 8.81 5.82
N SER A 202 -7.00 8.32 4.71
CA SER A 202 -8.37 8.58 4.26
C SER A 202 -8.66 10.07 4.03
N MET A 203 -7.66 10.85 3.65
CA MET A 203 -7.78 12.26 3.32
C MET A 203 -8.12 12.44 1.84
N ASP A 204 -8.84 13.52 1.50
CA ASP A 204 -8.96 13.94 0.10
C ASP A 204 -7.58 14.42 -0.41
N PRO A 205 -7.03 13.83 -1.50
CA PRO A 205 -5.71 14.21 -1.98
C PRO A 205 -5.62 15.65 -2.46
N THR A 206 -6.68 16.19 -3.08
CA THR A 206 -6.67 17.58 -3.55
C THR A 206 -6.62 18.55 -2.36
N LEU A 207 -7.45 18.34 -1.34
CA LEU A 207 -7.43 19.15 -0.12
C LEU A 207 -6.10 18.99 0.63
N TYR A 208 -5.55 17.77 0.70
CA TYR A 208 -4.24 17.54 1.30
C TYR A 208 -3.14 18.31 0.58
N LYS A 209 -3.12 18.30 -0.76
CA LYS A 209 -2.17 19.11 -1.55
C LYS A 209 -2.36 20.60 -1.31
N MET A 210 -3.60 21.09 -1.29
CA MET A 210 -3.89 22.49 -0.98
C MET A 210 -3.41 22.88 0.42
N GLN A 211 -3.50 21.97 1.40
CA GLN A 211 -2.92 22.19 2.72
C GLN A 211 -1.40 22.35 2.62
N LEU A 212 -0.71 21.43 1.95
CA LEU A 212 0.76 21.47 1.81
C LEU A 212 1.23 22.78 1.17
N ASP A 213 0.45 23.30 0.23
CA ASP A 213 0.71 24.58 -0.43
C ASP A 213 0.34 25.81 0.41
N GLY A 214 -0.25 25.61 1.60
CA GLY A 214 -0.76 26.70 2.45
C GLY A 214 -1.97 27.42 1.86
N LYS A 215 -2.68 26.80 0.91
CA LYS A 215 -3.84 27.36 0.18
C LYS A 215 -5.19 26.93 0.75
N LEU A 216 -5.20 26.11 1.80
CA LEU A 216 -6.42 25.56 2.40
C LEU A 216 -6.81 26.29 3.69
N ASP A 217 -7.97 26.94 3.67
CA ASP A 217 -8.58 27.55 4.85
C ASP A 217 -9.36 26.51 5.65
N ILE A 218 -8.77 26.00 6.72
CA ILE A 218 -9.42 25.06 7.65
C ILE A 218 -10.09 25.85 8.78
N PRO A 219 -11.35 25.55 9.15
CA PRO A 219 -12.03 26.23 10.24
C PRO A 219 -11.23 26.16 11.56
N TYR A 220 -11.09 27.30 12.22
CA TYR A 220 -10.34 27.44 13.47
C TYR A 220 -10.83 26.45 14.54
N GLY A 221 -9.88 25.81 15.24
CA GLY A 221 -10.17 24.84 16.29
C GLY A 221 -10.48 23.42 15.80
N THR A 222 -10.44 23.18 14.49
CA THR A 222 -10.68 21.84 13.92
C THR A 222 -9.37 21.05 13.82
N ASN A 223 -9.44 19.74 14.07
CA ASN A 223 -8.33 18.86 13.74
C ASN A 223 -8.22 18.72 12.21
N THR A 224 -7.10 19.19 11.64
CA THR A 224 -6.85 19.18 10.20
C THR A 224 -7.02 17.81 9.56
N THR A 225 -6.44 16.76 10.16
CA THR A 225 -6.52 15.40 9.64
C THR A 225 -7.96 14.90 9.61
N GLU A 226 -8.71 15.14 10.69
CA GLU A 226 -10.12 14.74 10.76
C GLU A 226 -10.95 15.51 9.73
N TRP A 227 -10.69 16.80 9.57
CA TRP A 227 -11.39 17.62 8.59
C TRP A 227 -11.13 17.13 7.16
N LEU A 228 -9.88 16.83 6.82
CA LEU A 228 -9.50 16.26 5.51
C LEU A 228 -10.09 14.87 5.26
N ALA A 229 -10.40 14.10 6.32
CA ALA A 229 -11.06 12.81 6.22
C ALA A 229 -12.60 12.89 6.15
N GLN A 230 -13.17 14.06 6.44
CA GLN A 230 -14.61 14.32 6.50
C GLN A 230 -15.10 15.29 5.41
N ASN A 231 -14.22 15.75 4.52
CA ASN A 231 -14.52 16.68 3.45
C ASN A 231 -13.79 16.27 2.17
N GLN A 232 -14.43 16.49 1.03
CA GLN A 232 -13.85 16.24 -0.28
C GLN A 232 -13.81 17.52 -1.10
N TRP A 233 -12.82 17.61 -1.98
CA TRP A 233 -12.78 18.65 -2.99
C TRP A 233 -13.71 18.30 -4.15
N THR A 234 -14.39 19.30 -4.69
CA THR A 234 -15.13 19.20 -5.95
C THR A 234 -14.87 20.46 -6.77
N SER A 235 -15.23 20.44 -8.06
CA SER A 235 -15.18 21.64 -8.92
C SER A 235 -16.01 22.81 -8.38
N ASP A 236 -17.06 22.52 -7.62
CA ASP A 236 -17.97 23.52 -7.04
C ASP A 236 -17.54 23.98 -5.64
N GLY A 237 -16.44 23.45 -5.12
CA GLY A 237 -15.88 23.75 -3.81
C GLY A 237 -15.82 22.54 -2.88
N VAL A 238 -15.51 22.81 -1.62
CA VAL A 238 -15.38 21.76 -0.60
C VAL A 238 -16.75 21.36 -0.06
N VAL A 239 -17.04 20.07 -0.04
CA VAL A 239 -18.27 19.50 0.52
C VAL A 239 -17.96 18.44 1.57
N SER A 240 -18.86 18.24 2.53
CA SER A 240 -18.71 17.15 3.50
C SER A 240 -18.83 15.78 2.82
N ASN A 241 -17.93 14.86 3.17
CA ASN A 241 -17.90 13.50 2.67
C ASN A 241 -17.22 12.56 3.67
N ASN A 242 -17.70 11.33 3.81
CA ASN A 242 -17.02 10.33 4.61
C ASN A 242 -15.92 9.65 3.78
N ASN A 243 -14.76 10.30 3.64
CA ASN A 243 -13.67 9.80 2.79
C ASN A 243 -13.14 8.43 3.25
N ARG A 244 -13.23 8.11 4.55
CA ARG A 244 -12.88 6.78 5.07
C ARG A 244 -13.73 5.70 4.42
N LEU A 245 -15.04 5.91 4.36
CA LEU A 245 -15.95 4.96 3.73
C LEU A 245 -15.74 4.92 2.22
N THR A 246 -15.64 6.09 1.58
CA THR A 246 -15.45 6.23 0.13
C THR A 246 -14.17 5.53 -0.34
N LEU A 247 -13.03 5.79 0.31
CA LEU A 247 -11.74 5.18 -0.04
C LEU A 247 -11.67 3.70 0.37
N ALA A 248 -12.33 3.29 1.46
CA ALA A 248 -12.41 1.87 1.81
C ALA A 248 -13.13 1.05 0.73
N GLN A 249 -14.14 1.63 0.08
CA GLN A 249 -14.93 0.99 -0.98
C GLN A 249 -14.39 1.22 -2.39
N ALA A 250 -13.48 2.17 -2.57
CA ALA A 250 -12.91 2.49 -3.88
C ALA A 250 -12.00 1.36 -4.38
N GLU A 251 -12.17 1.05 -5.67
CA GLU A 251 -11.31 0.14 -6.41
C GLU A 251 -9.93 0.76 -6.63
N TYR A 252 -8.90 -0.07 -6.70
CA TYR A 252 -7.60 0.36 -7.17
C TYR A 252 -7.68 0.63 -8.68
N ARG A 253 -7.18 1.79 -9.09
CA ARG A 253 -7.15 2.31 -10.47
C ARG A 253 -5.74 2.41 -11.04
N GLY A 254 -4.74 2.42 -10.16
CA GLY A 254 -3.37 2.70 -10.54
C GLY A 254 -3.11 4.16 -10.91
N LEU A 255 -1.84 4.54 -10.94
CA LEU A 255 -1.40 5.92 -11.17
C LEU A 255 -1.70 6.42 -12.59
N ASP A 256 -1.78 5.51 -13.56
CA ASP A 256 -2.13 5.80 -14.95
C ASP A 256 -3.64 5.84 -15.21
N GLY A 257 -4.46 5.49 -14.20
CA GLY A 257 -5.92 5.49 -14.26
C GLY A 257 -6.53 4.39 -15.14
N ASN A 258 -5.71 3.53 -15.77
CA ASN A 258 -6.17 2.49 -16.67
C ASN A 258 -6.45 1.15 -15.97
N GLY A 259 -6.15 1.07 -14.68
CA GLY A 259 -6.25 -0.14 -13.89
C GLY A 259 -7.52 -0.25 -13.05
N ALA A 260 -8.65 0.39 -13.40
CA ALA A 260 -9.90 0.12 -12.68
C ALA A 260 -10.16 -1.41 -12.68
N ASP A 261 -10.37 -2.00 -11.51
CA ASP A 261 -10.45 -3.46 -11.31
C ASP A 261 -9.12 -4.21 -11.54
N THR A 262 -7.96 -3.56 -11.29
CA THR A 262 -6.62 -4.20 -11.29
C THR A 262 -6.61 -5.47 -10.44
N TYR A 263 -7.32 -5.42 -9.31
CA TYR A 263 -7.41 -6.52 -8.37
C TYR A 263 -8.86 -6.91 -8.18
N ARG A 264 -9.21 -8.10 -8.67
CA ARG A 264 -10.57 -8.63 -8.54
C ARG A 264 -10.77 -9.22 -7.15
N LEU A 265 -11.19 -8.38 -6.21
CA LEU A 265 -11.32 -8.74 -4.80
C LEU A 265 -12.72 -9.29 -4.48
N ALA A 266 -12.76 -10.35 -3.69
CA ALA A 266 -13.98 -10.70 -2.96
C ALA A 266 -14.30 -9.60 -1.94
N LYS A 267 -15.58 -9.32 -1.74
CA LYS A 267 -16.05 -8.24 -0.87
C LYS A 267 -16.47 -8.81 0.48
N ASN A 268 -16.23 -8.11 1.57
CA ASN A 268 -16.84 -8.46 2.85
C ASN A 268 -18.25 -7.87 2.92
N ASP A 269 -19.23 -8.69 3.25
CA ASP A 269 -20.56 -8.22 3.63
C ASP A 269 -20.45 -7.52 4.99
N PRO A 270 -20.72 -6.20 5.08
CA PRO A 270 -20.56 -5.44 6.31
C PRO A 270 -21.60 -5.80 7.38
N VAL A 271 -22.70 -6.48 7.02
CA VAL A 271 -23.75 -6.88 7.95
C VAL A 271 -23.46 -8.25 8.56
N THR A 272 -23.06 -9.21 7.73
CA THR A 272 -22.86 -10.61 8.16
C THR A 272 -21.41 -10.93 8.49
N GLY A 273 -20.46 -10.12 8.02
CA GLY A 273 -19.02 -10.41 8.12
C GLY A 273 -18.57 -11.54 7.19
N LEU A 274 -19.43 -12.04 6.31
CA LEU A 274 -19.11 -13.09 5.34
C LEU A 274 -18.35 -12.51 4.14
N MET A 275 -17.49 -13.33 3.55
CA MET A 275 -16.81 -13.00 2.30
C MET A 275 -17.73 -13.37 1.13
N VAL A 276 -18.02 -12.42 0.26
CA VAL A 276 -18.79 -12.57 -0.98
C VAL A 276 -17.82 -12.64 -2.15
N ASP A 277 -17.76 -13.79 -2.83
CA ASP A 277 -16.95 -13.92 -4.05
C ASP A 277 -17.58 -13.19 -5.25
N LEU A 278 -16.89 -13.20 -6.39
CA LEU A 278 -17.34 -12.52 -7.60
C LEU A 278 -18.59 -13.17 -8.22
N ASP A 279 -18.89 -14.43 -7.88
CA ASP A 279 -20.09 -15.15 -8.31
C ASP A 279 -21.29 -14.88 -7.37
N GLY A 280 -21.11 -14.04 -6.34
CA GLY A 280 -22.12 -13.70 -5.34
C GLY A 280 -22.30 -14.76 -4.25
N LYS A 281 -21.40 -15.75 -4.15
CA LYS A 281 -21.44 -16.77 -3.12
C LYS A 281 -20.81 -16.26 -1.84
N THR A 282 -21.46 -16.54 -0.72
CA THR A 282 -21.04 -16.13 0.62
C THR A 282 -20.26 -17.26 1.30
N TYR A 283 -19.18 -16.90 1.97
CA TYR A 283 -18.29 -17.83 2.64
C TYR A 283 -17.94 -17.32 4.04
N ASP A 284 -17.83 -18.26 4.98
CA ASP A 284 -17.18 -17.99 6.25
C ASP A 284 -15.68 -17.69 5.98
N PRO A 285 -15.17 -16.50 6.34
CA PRO A 285 -13.83 -16.07 5.96
C PRO A 285 -12.71 -16.84 6.68
N LEU A 286 -13.00 -17.52 7.80
CA LEU A 286 -12.02 -18.27 8.60
C LEU A 286 -11.89 -19.72 8.11
N THR A 287 -13.01 -20.33 7.75
CA THR A 287 -13.09 -21.75 7.40
C THR A 287 -13.14 -21.98 5.89
N GLY A 288 -13.59 -20.99 5.12
CA GLY A 288 -13.86 -21.10 3.69
C GLY A 288 -15.12 -21.91 3.35
N GLN A 289 -15.97 -22.21 4.35
CA GLN A 289 -17.22 -22.93 4.11
C GLN A 289 -18.27 -22.02 3.48
N LEU A 290 -18.99 -22.55 2.50
CA LEU A 290 -20.10 -21.86 1.86
C LEU A 290 -21.21 -21.61 2.90
N SER A 291 -21.66 -20.37 3.02
CA SER A 291 -22.82 -20.00 3.83
C SER A 291 -24.10 -20.26 3.02
N ALA A 292 -25.13 -20.77 3.70
CA ALA A 292 -26.43 -21.07 3.09
C ALA A 292 -27.29 -19.83 2.89
#